data_AF-A0A2S9FLK5-F1
#
_entry.id   AF-A0A2S9FLK5-F1
#
_cell.length_a   1.000
_cell.length_b   1.000
_cell.length_c   1.000
_cell.angle_alpha   90.00
_cell.angle_beta   90.00
_cell.angle_gamma   90.00
#
_symmetry.space_group_name_H-M   'P 1'
#
loop_
_entity.id
_entity.type
_entity.pdbx_description
1 polymer ?
#
loop_
_entity_poly.entity_id
_entity_poly.type
_entity_poly.pdbx_seq_one_letter_code
_entity_poly.pdbx_strand_id
1 'polypeptide(L)'
;VTAEAAELGSADTTPDNLYMIGSFALESDQTLLLEFVPPDTRYWNVTLESVWHECLEPRHRHSSVTNKGVAPDRDGLVRIAIGANDFGHGHWLDTGGRHRGFVIVRWLDNPEAPAMRTSVRSGASS
;
A
#
# COMPACT_ATOMS: atom_id res chain seq x y z
N VAL A 1 -7.58 -15.96 -15.50
CA VAL A 1 -7.92 -14.51 -15.57
C VAL A 1 -6.79 -13.78 -14.88
N THR A 2 -6.03 -13.01 -15.63
CA THR A 2 -4.84 -12.25 -15.19
C THR A 2 -5.28 -11.11 -14.29
N ALA A 3 -4.81 -11.08 -13.03
CA ALA A 3 -4.99 -9.93 -12.16
C ALA A 3 -4.12 -8.79 -12.69
N GLU A 4 -4.75 -7.73 -13.20
CA GLU A 4 -4.03 -6.51 -13.57
C GLU A 4 -3.58 -5.80 -12.29
N ALA A 5 -2.26 -5.63 -12.15
CA ALA A 5 -1.69 -4.64 -11.25
C ALA A 5 -1.98 -3.26 -11.86
N ALA A 6 -2.99 -2.57 -11.34
CA ALA A 6 -3.30 -1.21 -11.77
C ALA A 6 -2.11 -0.30 -11.45
N GLU A 7 -1.55 0.31 -12.50
CA GLU A 7 -0.49 1.32 -12.46
C GLU A 7 -0.86 2.45 -11.48
N LEU A 8 0.05 2.76 -10.55
CA LEU A 8 -0.13 3.87 -9.61
C LEU A 8 0.02 5.20 -10.37
N GLY A 9 -1.05 5.98 -10.42
CA GLY A 9 -1.08 7.31 -11.03
C GLY A 9 -0.74 8.42 -10.03
N SER A 10 0.02 9.43 -10.45
CA SER A 10 0.28 10.64 -9.67
C SER A 10 -0.94 11.57 -9.71
N ALA A 11 -1.52 11.93 -8.57
CA ALA A 11 -2.62 12.89 -8.50
C ALA A 11 -2.29 14.01 -7.50
N ASP A 12 -2.27 15.25 -8.00
CA ASP A 12 -2.22 16.54 -7.30
C ASP A 12 -1.09 16.78 -6.27
N THR A 13 -0.09 17.55 -6.70
CA THR A 13 0.99 18.09 -5.87
C THR A 13 0.58 19.40 -5.21
N THR A 14 0.47 19.42 -3.88
CA THR A 14 0.85 20.63 -3.14
C THR A 14 2.39 20.71 -3.10
N PRO A 15 3.02 21.89 -3.03
CA PRO A 15 4.48 22.01 -3.15
C PRO A 15 5.28 21.09 -2.21
N ASP A 16 4.66 20.68 -1.09
CA ASP A 16 5.29 19.89 -0.05
C ASP A 16 4.92 18.39 -0.08
N ASN A 17 4.08 17.90 -1.01
CA ASN A 17 3.62 16.50 -1.01
C ASN A 17 3.58 15.88 -2.40
N LEU A 18 4.11 14.66 -2.49
CA LEU A 18 3.87 13.75 -3.62
C LEU A 18 2.84 12.69 -3.20
N TYR A 19 1.76 12.56 -3.96
CA TYR A 19 0.75 11.51 -3.81
C TYR A 19 0.79 10.55 -4.99
N MET A 20 0.82 9.26 -4.68
CA MET A 20 0.64 8.17 -5.64
C MET A 20 -0.59 7.37 -5.25
N ILE A 21 -1.51 7.18 -6.21
CA ILE A 21 -2.79 6.50 -5.98
C ILE A 21 -2.89 5.29 -6.91
N GLY A 22 -3.20 4.14 -6.33
CA GLY A 22 -3.42 2.89 -7.05
C GLY A 22 -4.75 2.29 -6.63
N SER A 23 -5.31 1.43 -7.48
CA SER A 23 -6.48 0.62 -7.13
C SER A 23 -6.07 -0.84 -6.95
N PHE A 24 -6.83 -1.58 -6.14
CA PHE A 24 -6.67 -3.02 -6.02
C PHE A 24 -7.97 -3.73 -6.37
N ALA A 25 -7.82 -4.92 -6.96
CA ALA A 25 -8.88 -5.90 -7.17
C ALA A 25 -8.32 -7.28 -6.79
N LEU A 26 -8.71 -7.81 -5.64
CA LEU A 26 -8.12 -9.00 -5.01
C LEU A 26 -9.20 -10.00 -4.62
N GLU A 27 -8.94 -11.28 -4.84
CA GLU A 27 -9.69 -12.37 -4.21
C GLU A 27 -9.34 -12.48 -2.70
N SER A 28 -10.13 -13.23 -1.93
CA SER A 28 -9.96 -13.35 -0.47
C SER A 28 -8.64 -14.03 -0.06
N ASP A 29 -8.06 -14.81 -0.96
CA ASP A 29 -6.77 -15.48 -0.84
C ASP A 29 -5.63 -14.72 -1.52
N GLN A 30 -5.85 -13.48 -1.99
CA GLN A 30 -4.83 -12.69 -2.66
C GLN A 30 -4.31 -11.55 -1.80
N THR A 31 -3.06 -11.18 -2.06
CA THR A 31 -2.36 -10.04 -1.47
C THR A 31 -1.78 -9.20 -2.58
N LEU A 32 -2.04 -7.89 -2.56
CA LEU A 32 -1.24 -6.92 -3.28
C LEU A 32 0.01 -6.63 -2.46
N LEU A 33 1.17 -7.02 -2.95
CA LEU A 33 2.46 -6.67 -2.37
C LEU A 33 2.98 -5.39 -3.02
N LEU A 34 3.13 -4.35 -2.22
CA LEU A 34 3.74 -3.09 -2.58
C LEU A 34 5.20 -3.07 -2.06
N GLU A 35 6.15 -2.89 -2.97
CA GLU A 35 7.58 -2.82 -2.67
C GLU A 35 8.15 -1.48 -3.14
N PHE A 36 8.90 -0.80 -2.29
CA PHE A 36 9.58 0.44 -2.67
C PHE A 36 10.84 0.65 -1.83
N VAL A 37 11.79 1.39 -2.39
CA VAL A 37 12.90 1.98 -1.61
C VAL A 37 12.40 3.34 -1.10
N PRO A 38 12.30 3.56 0.22
CA PRO A 38 11.86 4.85 0.72
C PRO A 38 12.88 5.93 0.32
N PRO A 39 12.45 7.06 -0.28
CA PRO A 39 13.33 8.18 -0.56
C PRO A 39 13.79 8.81 0.76
N ASP A 40 14.81 9.67 0.70
CA ASP A 40 15.26 10.47 1.84
C ASP A 40 14.21 11.55 2.17
N THR A 41 13.15 11.13 2.87
CA THR A 41 12.09 11.99 3.38
C THR A 41 11.85 11.73 4.85
N ARG A 42 11.56 12.80 5.57
CA ARG A 42 11.21 12.75 7.00
C ARG A 42 9.89 12.00 7.28
N TYR A 43 9.03 11.84 6.28
CA TYR A 43 7.71 11.23 6.46
C TYR A 43 7.15 10.61 5.18
N TRP A 44 6.58 9.41 5.33
CA TRP A 44 5.70 8.81 4.34
C TRP A 44 4.60 7.99 5.03
N ASN A 45 3.49 7.80 4.34
CA ASN A 45 2.43 6.87 4.77
C ASN A 45 1.81 6.11 3.60
N VAL A 46 1.29 4.92 3.89
CA VAL A 46 0.43 4.12 3.02
C VAL A 46 -0.91 3.97 3.71
N THR A 47 -1.99 4.28 3.01
CA THR A 47 -3.37 4.23 3.55
C THR A 47 -4.30 3.54 2.57
N LEU A 48 -5.19 2.70 3.09
CA LEU A 48 -6.28 2.10 2.34
C LEU A 48 -7.53 2.96 2.43
N GLU A 49 -8.12 3.27 1.28
CA GLU A 49 -9.41 3.95 1.18
C GLU A 49 -10.45 3.03 0.54
N SER A 50 -11.70 3.16 0.98
CA SER A 50 -12.82 2.47 0.34
C SER A 50 -13.15 3.10 -1.02
N VAL A 51 -13.87 2.37 -1.88
CA VAL A 51 -14.37 2.87 -3.19
C VAL A 51 -15.29 4.08 -3.03
N TRP A 52 -15.83 4.32 -1.84
CA TRP A 52 -16.64 5.49 -1.49
C TRP A 52 -15.86 6.60 -0.78
N HIS A 53 -14.51 6.53 -0.76
CA HIS A 53 -13.62 7.40 0.03
C HIS A 53 -13.91 7.42 1.54
N GLU A 54 -14.56 6.38 2.07
CA GLU A 54 -14.76 6.24 3.51
C GLU A 54 -13.53 5.63 4.18
N CYS A 55 -13.08 6.25 5.28
CA CYS A 55 -12.03 5.70 6.13
C CYS A 55 -12.43 4.33 6.68
N LEU A 56 -11.64 3.31 6.36
CA LEU A 56 -11.71 1.99 7.00
C LEU A 56 -11.32 2.14 8.48
N GLU A 57 -12.32 2.27 9.35
CA GLU A 57 -12.26 2.33 10.83
C GLU A 57 -10.84 2.14 11.42
N PRO A 58 -10.02 3.21 11.49
CA PRO A 58 -8.61 3.10 11.89
C PRO A 58 -8.43 2.73 13.37
N ARG A 59 -9.51 2.70 14.16
CA ARG A 59 -9.49 2.30 15.57
C ARG A 59 -9.49 0.78 15.77
N HIS A 60 -9.88 -0.01 14.76
CA HIS A 60 -10.01 -1.46 14.88
C HIS A 60 -9.27 -2.25 13.79
N ARG A 61 -8.76 -1.59 12.74
CA ARG A 61 -8.08 -2.24 11.61
C ARG A 61 -6.75 -1.58 11.29
N HIS A 62 -5.77 -2.39 10.92
CA HIS A 62 -4.49 -1.95 10.38
C HIS A 62 -4.68 -1.47 8.93
N SER A 63 -5.36 -0.34 8.72
CA SER A 63 -5.69 0.18 7.38
C SER A 63 -4.71 1.24 6.87
N SER A 64 -3.72 1.61 7.69
CA SER A 64 -2.67 2.54 7.29
C SER A 64 -1.39 2.31 8.10
N VAL A 65 -0.27 2.76 7.54
CA VAL A 65 1.01 2.77 8.23
C VAL A 65 1.87 3.96 7.82
N THR A 66 2.76 4.37 8.72
CA THR A 66 3.74 5.45 8.49
C THR A 66 5.15 4.90 8.56
N ASN A 67 6.14 5.72 8.16
CA ASN A 67 7.56 5.40 8.28
C ASN A 67 8.06 5.02 9.70
N LYS A 68 7.27 5.27 10.75
CA LYS A 68 7.58 4.82 12.12
C LYS A 68 7.11 3.40 12.43
N GLY A 69 6.19 2.86 11.63
CA GLY A 69 5.58 1.54 11.83
C GLY A 69 6.24 0.42 11.03
N VAL A 70 7.08 0.74 10.04
CA VAL A 70 7.76 -0.24 9.18
C VAL A 70 9.20 0.20 8.94
N ALA A 71 10.13 -0.70 9.21
CA ALA A 71 11.52 -0.56 8.81
C ALA A 71 11.75 -1.29 7.48
N PRO A 72 12.68 -0.81 6.63
CA PRO A 72 13.13 -1.55 5.46
C PRO A 72 13.75 -2.91 5.86
N ASP A 73 13.59 -3.90 4.99
CA ASP A 73 14.26 -5.19 5.09
C ASP A 73 15.77 -5.08 4.80
N ARG A 74 16.51 -6.19 4.91
CA ARG A 74 17.97 -6.23 4.68
C ARG A 74 18.40 -5.77 3.30
N ASP A 75 17.51 -5.84 2.32
CA ASP A 75 17.74 -5.38 0.94
C ASP A 75 17.34 -3.91 0.73
N GLY A 76 16.94 -3.20 1.78
CA GLY A 76 16.57 -1.79 1.74
C GLY A 76 15.15 -1.53 1.24
N LEU A 77 14.37 -2.58 0.94
CA LEU A 77 12.99 -2.46 0.50
C LEU A 77 12.03 -2.43 1.69
N VAL A 78 11.04 -1.55 1.61
CA VAL A 78 9.84 -1.61 2.43
C VAL A 78 8.81 -2.47 1.70
N ARG A 79 8.21 -3.43 2.42
CA ARG A 79 7.20 -4.35 1.89
C ARG A 79 5.89 -4.19 2.62
N ILE A 80 4.87 -3.70 1.92
CA ILE A 80 3.51 -3.55 2.45
C ILE A 80 2.60 -4.57 1.77
N ALA A 81 2.02 -5.47 2.55
CA ALA A 81 1.12 -6.51 2.10
C ALA A 81 -0.32 -6.06 2.32
N ILE A 82 -1.11 -5.94 1.25
CA ILE A 82 -2.49 -5.44 1.30
C ILE A 82 -3.43 -6.59 0.94
N GLY A 83 -4.30 -7.00 1.85
CA GLY A 83 -5.21 -8.12 1.62
C GLY A 83 -6.19 -8.34 2.76
N ALA A 84 -7.16 -9.23 2.56
CA ALA A 84 -8.15 -9.58 3.57
C ALA A 84 -7.59 -10.41 4.73
N ASN A 85 -6.46 -11.09 4.50
CA ASN A 85 -5.79 -11.95 5.47
C ASN A 85 -4.28 -11.65 5.49
N ASP A 86 -3.65 -11.82 6.65
CA ASP A 86 -2.20 -11.76 6.78
C ASP A 86 -1.56 -13.10 6.41
N PHE A 87 -0.88 -13.14 5.26
CA PHE A 87 -0.12 -14.30 4.80
C PHE A 87 1.40 -14.18 5.06
N GLY A 88 1.84 -13.16 5.81
CA GLY A 88 3.25 -12.97 6.16
C GLY A 88 4.14 -12.47 5.00
N HIS A 89 3.54 -11.84 3.98
CA HIS A 89 4.27 -11.32 2.82
C HIS A 89 5.03 -10.00 3.08
N GLY A 90 4.79 -9.35 4.22
CA GLY A 90 5.35 -8.05 4.58
C GLY A 90 4.57 -7.42 5.73
N HIS A 91 4.64 -6.09 5.90
CA HIS A 91 3.78 -5.39 6.85
C HIS A 91 2.33 -5.39 6.34
N TRP A 92 1.43 -6.06 7.06
CA TRP A 92 0.07 -6.28 6.60
C TRP A 92 -0.84 -5.07 6.85
N LEU A 93 -1.58 -4.67 5.80
CA LEU A 93 -2.71 -3.78 5.87
C LEU A 93 -4.01 -4.51 5.52
N ASP A 94 -4.98 -4.43 6.41
CA ASP A 94 -6.26 -5.14 6.35
C ASP A 94 -7.29 -4.39 5.48
N THR A 95 -7.73 -5.02 4.39
CA THR A 95 -8.80 -4.47 3.54
C THR A 95 -10.20 -4.58 4.17
N GLY A 96 -10.33 -5.29 5.29
CA GLY A 96 -11.57 -5.58 5.98
C GLY A 96 -12.50 -6.45 5.12
N GLY A 97 -11.93 -7.43 4.41
CA GLY A 97 -12.66 -8.33 3.50
C GLY A 97 -13.08 -7.70 2.17
N ARG A 98 -12.63 -6.48 1.85
CA ARG A 98 -12.96 -5.83 0.59
C ARG A 98 -12.10 -6.39 -0.53
N HIS A 99 -12.75 -6.74 -1.62
CA HIS A 99 -12.12 -7.19 -2.85
C HIS A 99 -11.62 -6.02 -3.72
N ARG A 100 -12.13 -4.80 -3.51
CA ARG A 100 -11.75 -3.61 -4.30
C ARG A 100 -11.62 -2.36 -3.42
N GLY A 101 -10.72 -1.47 -3.80
CA GLY A 101 -10.48 -0.21 -3.10
C GLY A 101 -9.28 0.54 -3.67
N PHE A 102 -8.82 1.55 -2.95
CA PHE A 102 -7.67 2.36 -3.32
C PHE A 102 -6.55 2.24 -2.29
N VAL A 103 -5.32 2.39 -2.77
CA VAL A 103 -4.10 2.52 -1.99
C VAL A 103 -3.54 3.89 -2.28
N ILE A 104 -3.32 4.68 -1.24
CA ILE A 104 -2.71 6.00 -1.33
C ILE A 104 -1.36 5.95 -0.64
N VAL A 105 -0.32 6.30 -1.39
CA VAL A 105 1.02 6.49 -0.86
C VAL A 105 1.32 7.99 -0.89
N ARG A 106 1.72 8.53 0.26
CA ARG A 106 2.07 9.94 0.39
C ARG A 106 3.51 10.07 0.86
N TRP A 107 4.25 10.95 0.19
CA TRP A 107 5.60 11.37 0.57
C TRP A 107 5.57 12.85 0.93
N LEU A 108 6.16 13.19 2.08
CA LEU A 108 6.40 14.58 2.44
C LEU A 108 7.67 15.09 1.74
N ASP A 109 7.76 16.40 1.55
CA ASP A 109 8.87 17.13 0.91
C ASP A 109 8.99 16.92 -0.61
N ASN A 110 7.94 16.38 -1.24
CA ASN A 110 7.82 16.18 -2.69
C ASN A 110 9.12 15.65 -3.35
N PRO A 111 9.65 14.49 -2.92
CA PRO A 111 10.84 13.91 -3.51
C PRO A 111 10.59 13.50 -4.96
N GLU A 112 11.67 13.21 -5.71
CA GLU A 112 11.54 12.48 -6.96
C GLU A 112 10.79 11.16 -6.70
N ALA A 113 9.85 10.82 -7.59
CA ALA A 113 9.00 9.65 -7.42
C ALA A 113 9.86 8.38 -7.27
N PRO A 114 9.81 7.68 -6.12
CA PRO A 114 10.66 6.53 -5.90
C PRO A 114 10.23 5.36 -6.80
N ALA A 115 11.20 4.52 -7.17
CA ALA A 115 10.91 3.27 -7.85
C ALA A 115 10.02 2.39 -6.96
N MET A 116 8.83 2.06 -7.47
CA MET A 116 7.80 1.31 -6.78
C MET A 116 7.37 0.15 -7.65
N ARG A 117 7.28 -1.04 -7.04
CA ARG A 117 6.84 -2.27 -7.69
C ARG A 117 5.62 -2.81 -6.99
N THR A 118 4.66 -3.25 -7.76
CA THR A 118 3.48 -3.98 -7.27
C THR A 118 3.46 -5.39 -7.85
N SER A 119 2.99 -6.34 -7.05
CA SER A 119 2.74 -7.72 -7.50
C SER A 119 1.57 -8.31 -6.73
N VAL A 120 0.82 -9.23 -7.35
CA VAL A 120 -0.21 -10.00 -6.66
C VAL A 120 0.38 -11.36 -6.26
N ARG A 121 0.19 -11.74 -5.00
CA ARG A 121 0.57 -13.05 -4.46
C ARG A 121 -0.67 -13.78 -3.95
N SER A 122 -0.75 -15.08 -4.22
CA SER A 122 -1.72 -15.95 -3.54
C SER A 122 -1.20 -16.33 -2.17
N GLY A 123 -2.08 -16.35 -1.17
CA GLY A 123 -1.84 -16.95 0.12
C GLY A 123 -1.77 -18.46 -0.03
N ALA A 124 -0.78 -19.08 0.59
CA ALA A 124 -0.79 -20.53 0.72
C ALA A 124 -1.88 -20.91 1.73
N SER A 125 -2.89 -21.67 1.29
CA SER A 125 -3.78 -22.38 2.21
C SER A 125 -2.90 -23.29 3.06
N SER A 126 -2.75 -22.95 4.35
CA SER A 126 -2.13 -23.83 5.33
C SER A 126 -3.05 -25.00 5.66
#